data_AF-A0A7S0W4V8-F1
#
_entry.id   AF-A0A7S0W4V8-F1
#
_cell.length_a   1.000
_cell.length_b   1.000
_cell.length_c   1.000
_cell.angle_alpha   90.00
_cell.angle_beta   90.00
_cell.angle_gamma   90.00
#
_symmetry.space_group_name_H-M   'P 1'
#
loop_
_entity.id
_entity.type
_entity.pdbx_description
1 polymer ?
#
loop_
_entity_poly.entity_id
_entity_poly.type
_entity_poly.pdbx_seq_one_letter_code
_entity_poly.pdbx_strand_id
1 'polypeptide(L)'
;VLRKLGSAHAKYGVQPEHFPIVGEALLWTLEQRLSPDGAWTPQVKEAWVNTWDAVVSVMEPALRQEILSKDDAVSRTKRLVGQTWGLVQDKVRLCVLLLKRMFHIDPSAKQLFSFGYVVNLDQSPEVEAHARALVAFLSAAVQGLGDLDSLAHTLQSLALTHEKLGVSPKYFPVMGEALLWALEQTLGPRRAWNHYVRDAWIKTWSVIQLVMQNKITTRAKAASTPAPKLTPGKIRQLVQESWALAEKDLEGNGVKFFLRIFTIAPSTLELFSFKDAKDLEKSPELAAHAGTVMRTVGQAVAGLSDVETLIPVLQKLGGAHAKYGVQPEHFPIV
;
A
#
# COMPACT_ATOMS: atom_id res chain seq x y z
N VAL A 1 8.80 -5.15 -18.09
CA VAL A 1 9.13 -3.70 -18.03
C VAL A 1 8.76 -3.09 -16.69
N LEU A 2 7.46 -3.07 -16.37
CA LEU A 2 6.91 -2.51 -15.13
C LEU A 2 7.60 -3.05 -13.86
N ARG A 3 7.99 -4.33 -13.83
CA ARG A 3 8.78 -4.88 -12.71
C ARG A 3 10.10 -4.14 -12.49
N LYS A 4 10.91 -3.98 -13.55
CA LYS A 4 12.18 -3.22 -13.50
C LYS A 4 11.92 -1.76 -13.12
N LEU A 5 10.83 -1.18 -13.61
CA LEU A 5 10.43 0.18 -13.28
C LEU A 5 10.05 0.32 -11.80
N GLY A 6 9.23 -0.57 -11.26
CA GLY A 6 8.86 -0.61 -9.84
C GLY A 6 10.09 -0.74 -8.94
N SER A 7 11.00 -1.66 -9.25
CA SER A 7 12.28 -1.76 -8.52
C SER A 7 13.11 -0.48 -8.63
N ALA A 8 13.17 0.16 -9.80
CA ALA A 8 13.86 1.43 -9.93
C ALA A 8 13.26 2.52 -9.04
N HIS A 9 11.93 2.57 -8.89
CA HIS A 9 11.23 3.55 -8.04
C HIS A 9 11.63 3.47 -6.57
N ALA A 10 12.10 2.32 -6.09
CA ALA A 10 12.58 2.16 -4.70
C ALA A 10 13.83 3.01 -4.44
N LYS A 11 14.68 3.14 -5.47
CA LYS A 11 15.91 3.94 -5.40
C LYS A 11 15.61 5.44 -5.32
N TYR A 12 14.34 5.84 -5.53
CA TYR A 12 13.88 7.21 -5.59
C TYR A 12 12.99 7.58 -4.40
N GLY A 13 12.97 6.74 -3.34
CA GLY A 13 12.21 7.01 -2.11
C GLY A 13 10.69 6.79 -2.23
N VAL A 14 10.20 6.32 -3.37
CA VAL A 14 8.77 6.03 -3.58
C VAL A 14 8.33 4.91 -2.64
N GLN A 15 7.22 5.12 -1.94
CA GLN A 15 6.61 4.14 -1.06
C GLN A 15 5.34 3.57 -1.70
N PRO A 16 4.91 2.35 -1.30
CA PRO A 16 3.66 1.76 -1.77
C PRO A 16 2.44 2.67 -1.58
N GLU A 17 2.43 3.47 -0.52
CA GLU A 17 1.38 4.41 -0.14
C GLU A 17 1.23 5.57 -1.15
N HIS A 18 2.22 5.79 -2.03
CA HIS A 18 2.15 6.81 -3.08
C HIS A 18 1.32 6.36 -4.29
N PHE A 19 1.14 5.05 -4.55
CA PHE A 19 0.38 4.58 -5.72
C PHE A 19 -1.10 4.99 -5.69
N PRO A 20 -1.85 4.87 -4.58
CA PRO A 20 -3.23 5.32 -4.53
C PRO A 20 -3.38 6.82 -4.84
N ILE A 21 -2.47 7.66 -4.33
CA ILE A 21 -2.49 9.13 -4.54
C ILE A 21 -2.31 9.46 -6.03
N VAL A 22 -1.32 8.84 -6.68
CA VAL A 22 -1.04 9.05 -8.11
C VAL A 22 -2.20 8.54 -8.98
N GLY A 23 -2.77 7.38 -8.64
CA GLY A 23 -3.91 6.82 -9.35
C GLY A 23 -5.15 7.71 -9.27
N GLU A 24 -5.46 8.22 -8.07
CA GLU A 24 -6.55 9.16 -7.88
C GLU A 24 -6.34 10.44 -8.69
N ALA A 25 -5.15 11.05 -8.59
CA ALA A 25 -4.84 12.27 -9.31
C ALA A 25 -4.94 12.08 -10.84
N LEU A 26 -4.44 10.96 -11.38
CA LEU A 26 -4.52 10.65 -12.80
C LEU A 26 -5.97 10.50 -13.27
N LEU A 27 -6.76 9.69 -12.58
CA LEU A 27 -8.17 9.45 -12.92
C LEU A 27 -8.99 10.73 -12.83
N TRP A 28 -8.76 11.54 -11.78
CA TRP A 28 -9.42 12.83 -11.63
C TRP A 28 -9.06 13.79 -12.77
N THR A 29 -7.79 13.89 -13.15
CA THR A 29 -7.36 14.75 -14.27
C THR A 29 -7.99 14.33 -15.59
N LEU A 30 -8.04 13.03 -15.87
CA LEU A 30 -8.69 12.49 -17.07
C LEU A 30 -10.20 12.79 -17.08
N GLU A 31 -10.87 12.61 -15.95
CA GLU A 31 -12.27 12.97 -15.78
C GLU A 31 -12.52 14.45 -16.07
N GLN A 32 -11.74 15.36 -15.48
CA GLN A 32 -11.87 16.80 -15.72
C GLN A 32 -11.64 17.17 -17.18
N ARG A 33 -10.68 16.52 -17.85
CA ARG A 33 -10.37 16.83 -19.25
C ARG A 33 -11.39 16.28 -20.23
N LEU A 34 -11.91 15.08 -19.97
CA LEU A 34 -12.72 14.33 -20.93
C LEU A 34 -14.23 14.53 -20.72
N SER A 35 -14.67 14.99 -19.54
CA SER A 35 -16.09 15.24 -19.26
C SER A 35 -16.72 16.32 -20.14
N PRO A 36 -16.06 17.47 -20.42
CA PRO A 36 -16.66 18.53 -21.27
C PRO A 36 -17.01 18.05 -22.68
N ASP A 37 -16.21 17.14 -23.23
CA ASP A 37 -16.39 16.56 -24.57
C ASP A 37 -17.31 15.31 -24.54
N GLY A 38 -17.90 14.97 -23.39
CA GLY A 38 -18.70 13.76 -23.20
C GLY A 38 -17.92 12.44 -23.31
N ALA A 39 -16.59 12.51 -23.38
CA ALA A 39 -15.72 11.36 -23.63
C ALA A 39 -15.42 10.54 -22.36
N TRP A 40 -15.67 11.08 -21.17
CA TRP A 40 -15.55 10.36 -19.90
C TRP A 40 -16.77 9.46 -19.63
N THR A 41 -16.85 8.34 -20.34
CA THR A 41 -17.93 7.36 -20.15
C THR A 41 -17.60 6.36 -19.04
N PRO A 42 -18.60 5.63 -18.49
CA PRO A 42 -18.35 4.56 -17.52
C PRO A 42 -17.36 3.51 -18.02
N GLN A 43 -17.41 3.18 -19.32
CA GLN A 43 -16.47 2.22 -19.94
C GLN A 43 -15.04 2.79 -20.02
N VAL A 44 -14.89 4.08 -20.33
CA VAL A 44 -13.57 4.74 -20.34
C VAL A 44 -12.98 4.79 -18.93
N LYS A 45 -13.79 5.16 -17.93
CA LYS A 45 -13.38 5.13 -16.51
C LYS A 45 -12.94 3.72 -16.09
N GLU A 46 -13.74 2.70 -16.39
CA GLU A 46 -13.41 1.30 -16.10
C GLU A 46 -12.12 0.85 -16.81
N ALA A 47 -11.91 1.25 -18.07
CA ALA A 47 -10.70 0.92 -18.81
C ALA A 47 -9.44 1.54 -18.18
N TRP A 48 -9.52 2.80 -17.72
CA TRP A 48 -8.42 3.48 -17.04
C TRP A 48 -8.13 2.90 -15.65
N VAL A 49 -9.17 2.57 -14.87
CA VAL A 49 -9.02 1.89 -13.57
C VAL A 49 -8.33 0.55 -13.76
N ASN A 50 -8.81 -0.30 -14.69
CA ASN A 50 -8.19 -1.59 -14.98
C ASN A 50 -6.72 -1.46 -15.43
N THR A 51 -6.41 -0.41 -16.19
CA THR A 51 -5.04 -0.14 -16.66
C THR A 51 -4.14 0.28 -15.50
N TRP A 52 -4.61 1.17 -14.62
CA TRP A 52 -3.89 1.58 -13.43
C TRP A 52 -3.66 0.41 -12.47
N ASP A 53 -4.70 -0.40 -12.20
CA ASP A 53 -4.60 -1.59 -11.36
C ASP A 53 -3.59 -2.59 -11.91
N ALA A 54 -3.56 -2.79 -13.24
CA ALA A 54 -2.55 -3.63 -13.88
C ALA A 54 -1.13 -3.10 -13.65
N VAL A 55 -0.93 -1.78 -13.74
CA VAL A 55 0.36 -1.14 -13.44
C VAL A 55 0.78 -1.36 -11.99
N VAL A 56 -0.12 -1.06 -11.03
CA VAL A 56 0.13 -1.21 -9.59
C VAL A 56 0.44 -2.66 -9.23
N SER A 57 -0.33 -3.62 -9.77
CA SER A 57 -0.16 -5.06 -9.51
C SER A 57 1.23 -5.61 -9.87
N VAL A 58 1.96 -4.91 -10.76
CA VAL A 58 3.31 -5.31 -11.19
C VAL A 58 4.38 -4.41 -10.56
N MET A 59 4.16 -3.10 -10.50
CA MET A 59 5.14 -2.14 -10.00
C MET A 59 5.26 -2.15 -8.48
N GLU A 60 4.16 -2.21 -7.74
CA GLU A 60 4.18 -2.15 -6.28
C GLU A 60 4.91 -3.35 -5.66
N PRO A 61 4.68 -4.62 -6.08
CA PRO A 61 5.45 -5.74 -5.53
C PRO A 61 6.94 -5.65 -5.85
N ALA A 62 7.29 -5.17 -7.05
CA ALA A 62 8.68 -5.02 -7.47
C ALA A 62 9.40 -3.87 -6.74
N LEU A 63 8.67 -2.79 -6.46
CA LEU A 63 9.09 -1.70 -5.59
C LEU A 63 9.36 -2.22 -4.19
N ARG A 64 8.37 -2.87 -3.58
CA ARG A 64 8.49 -3.46 -2.24
C ARG A 64 9.70 -4.40 -2.18
N GLN A 65 9.88 -5.25 -3.18
CA GLN A 65 11.01 -6.17 -3.25
C GLN A 65 12.37 -5.45 -3.31
N GLU A 66 12.50 -4.35 -4.06
CA GLU A 66 13.75 -3.58 -4.13
C GLU A 66 14.01 -2.75 -2.86
N ILE A 67 12.97 -2.14 -2.27
CA ILE A 67 13.07 -1.49 -0.94
C ILE A 67 13.59 -2.50 0.08
N LEU A 68 13.19 -3.77 -0.05
CA LEU A 68 13.61 -4.86 0.81
C LEU A 68 15.02 -5.41 0.47
N SER A 69 15.57 -5.14 -0.73
CA SER A 69 16.83 -5.74 -1.22
C SER A 69 18.09 -4.88 -1.04
N LYS A 70 17.95 -3.56 -0.92
CA LYS A 70 19.09 -2.60 -1.04
C LYS A 70 19.76 -2.15 0.25
N ASP A 71 19.16 -2.44 1.37
CA ASP A 71 19.83 -2.44 2.66
C ASP A 71 19.54 -3.81 3.25
N ASP A 72 20.18 -4.21 4.33
CA ASP A 72 19.81 -5.39 5.10
C ASP A 72 18.40 -5.21 5.72
N ALA A 73 17.36 -4.91 4.93
CA ALA A 73 16.06 -4.44 5.35
C ALA A 73 15.22 -5.60 5.90
N VAL A 74 15.37 -6.77 5.30
CA VAL A 74 14.84 -8.02 5.86
C VAL A 74 15.52 -8.31 7.19
N SER A 75 16.86 -8.30 7.32
CA SER A 75 17.48 -8.59 8.62
C SER A 75 17.45 -7.42 9.62
N ARG A 76 17.28 -6.18 9.18
CA ARG A 76 16.95 -5.00 10.01
C ARG A 76 15.52 -5.11 10.51
N THR A 77 14.56 -5.50 9.68
CA THR A 77 13.17 -5.79 10.10
C THR A 77 13.17 -6.93 11.12
N LYS A 78 13.84 -8.05 10.81
CA LYS A 78 14.04 -9.18 11.75
C LYS A 78 14.63 -8.70 13.08
N ARG A 79 15.70 -7.91 13.03
CA ARG A 79 16.40 -7.39 14.20
C ARG A 79 15.54 -6.42 15.01
N LEU A 80 14.89 -5.44 14.38
CA LEU A 80 14.05 -4.46 15.06
C LEU A 80 12.83 -5.14 15.70
N VAL A 81 12.15 -6.03 14.97
CA VAL A 81 11.01 -6.79 15.49
C VAL A 81 11.45 -7.71 16.62
N GLY A 82 12.54 -8.46 16.45
CA GLY A 82 13.08 -9.35 17.48
C GLY A 82 13.53 -8.61 18.75
N GLN A 83 14.27 -7.51 18.60
CA GLN A 83 14.73 -6.68 19.72
C GLN A 83 13.56 -6.04 20.46
N THR A 84 12.64 -5.40 19.75
CA THR A 84 11.51 -4.71 20.38
C THR A 84 10.51 -5.68 20.99
N TRP A 85 10.28 -6.85 20.39
CA TRP A 85 9.53 -7.95 21.02
C TRP A 85 10.22 -8.42 22.31
N GLY A 86 11.55 -8.50 22.32
CA GLY A 86 12.35 -8.82 23.51
C GLY A 86 12.19 -7.79 24.64
N LEU A 87 12.01 -6.51 24.31
CA LEU A 87 11.85 -5.43 25.28
C LEU A 87 10.49 -5.43 25.99
N VAL A 88 9.44 -5.99 25.38
CA VAL A 88 8.11 -6.12 25.99
C VAL A 88 8.19 -7.03 27.21
N GLN A 89 8.09 -6.46 28.42
CA GLN A 89 8.18 -7.23 29.67
C GLN A 89 6.94 -8.08 29.91
N ASP A 90 5.76 -7.48 29.77
CA ASP A 90 4.48 -8.12 30.00
C ASP A 90 3.72 -8.31 28.69
N LYS A 91 4.05 -9.41 28.00
CA LYS A 91 3.46 -9.77 26.70
C LYS A 91 1.99 -10.17 26.84
N VAL A 92 1.59 -10.73 27.98
CA VAL A 92 0.19 -11.09 28.24
C VAL A 92 -0.65 -9.82 28.32
N ARG A 93 -0.22 -8.83 29.11
CA ARG A 93 -0.89 -7.53 29.18
C ARG A 93 -0.93 -6.81 27.84
N LEU A 94 0.14 -6.90 27.03
CA LEU A 94 0.12 -6.38 25.65
C LEU A 94 -1.02 -7.01 24.85
N CYS A 95 -1.16 -8.34 24.88
CA CYS A 95 -2.21 -9.04 24.14
C CYS A 95 -3.63 -8.75 24.69
N VAL A 96 -3.78 -8.51 26.00
CA VAL A 96 -5.05 -8.03 26.58
C VAL A 96 -5.40 -6.63 26.07
N LEU A 97 -4.42 -5.71 26.02
CA LEU A 97 -4.59 -4.36 25.47
C LEU A 97 -4.98 -4.39 23.99
N LEU A 98 -4.33 -5.28 23.21
CA LEU A 98 -4.65 -5.54 21.81
C LEU A 98 -6.12 -6.00 21.66
N LEU A 99 -6.58 -6.98 22.44
CA LEU A 99 -7.97 -7.45 22.36
C LEU A 99 -8.98 -6.35 22.72
N LYS A 100 -8.69 -5.58 23.78
CA LYS A 100 -9.51 -4.42 24.16
C LYS A 100 -9.58 -3.37 23.05
N ARG A 101 -8.44 -3.08 22.40
CA ARG A 101 -8.37 -2.13 21.29
C ARG A 101 -9.14 -2.64 20.07
N MET A 102 -9.01 -3.91 19.73
CA MET A 102 -9.77 -4.54 18.65
C MET A 102 -11.29 -4.45 18.88
N PHE A 103 -11.78 -4.76 20.09
CA PHE A 103 -13.19 -4.62 20.45
C PHE A 103 -13.70 -3.18 20.50
N HIS A 104 -12.79 -2.23 20.69
CA HIS A 104 -13.11 -0.81 20.60
C HIS A 104 -13.21 -0.34 19.14
N ILE A 105 -12.29 -0.78 18.28
CA ILE A 105 -12.30 -0.44 16.84
C ILE A 105 -13.51 -1.08 16.14
N ASP A 106 -13.76 -2.37 16.37
CA ASP A 106 -14.93 -3.07 15.84
C ASP A 106 -15.62 -3.89 16.96
N PRO A 107 -16.67 -3.32 17.60
CA PRO A 107 -17.44 -4.02 18.61
C PRO A 107 -18.09 -5.31 18.13
N SER A 108 -18.32 -5.49 16.82
CA SER A 108 -18.88 -6.73 16.28
C SER A 108 -17.92 -7.91 16.43
N ALA A 109 -16.61 -7.66 16.54
CA ALA A 109 -15.60 -8.70 16.78
C ALA A 109 -15.81 -9.45 18.10
N LYS A 110 -16.49 -8.84 19.09
CA LYS A 110 -16.84 -9.48 20.37
C LYS A 110 -17.58 -10.81 20.17
N GLN A 111 -18.41 -10.91 19.14
CA GLN A 111 -19.20 -12.12 18.85
C GLN A 111 -18.33 -13.34 18.49
N LEU A 112 -17.07 -13.11 18.10
CA LEU A 112 -16.15 -14.20 17.74
C LEU A 112 -15.53 -14.89 18.96
N PHE A 113 -15.66 -14.31 20.15
CA PHE A 113 -15.02 -14.78 21.36
C PHE A 113 -16.06 -15.15 22.41
N SER A 114 -15.87 -16.30 23.05
CA SER A 114 -16.70 -16.71 24.20
C SER A 114 -16.70 -15.69 25.33
N PHE A 115 -15.63 -14.89 25.45
CA PHE A 115 -15.46 -13.84 26.45
C PHE A 115 -15.80 -12.42 25.94
N GLY A 116 -16.37 -12.27 24.74
CA GLY A 116 -16.55 -10.95 24.11
C GLY A 116 -17.39 -9.94 24.89
N TYR A 117 -18.23 -10.42 25.82
CA TYR A 117 -19.13 -9.59 26.65
C TYR A 117 -18.79 -9.58 28.14
N VAL A 118 -17.62 -10.13 28.52
CA VAL A 118 -17.16 -10.04 29.91
C VAL A 118 -16.88 -8.57 30.27
N VAL A 119 -17.41 -8.10 31.40
CA VAL A 119 -17.30 -6.70 31.83
C VAL A 119 -15.85 -6.33 32.15
N ASN A 120 -15.15 -7.20 32.90
CA ASN A 120 -13.76 -6.98 33.32
C ASN A 120 -12.80 -7.85 32.50
N LEU A 121 -12.61 -7.50 31.22
CA LEU A 121 -11.71 -8.21 30.32
C LEU A 121 -10.30 -8.39 30.89
N ASP A 122 -9.77 -7.39 31.61
CA ASP A 122 -8.41 -7.44 32.16
C ASP A 122 -8.20 -8.47 33.28
N GLN A 123 -9.28 -8.98 33.87
CA GLN A 123 -9.25 -9.92 35.00
C GLN A 123 -9.86 -11.29 34.65
N SER A 124 -10.28 -11.49 33.40
CA SER A 124 -10.92 -12.73 32.97
C SER A 124 -9.86 -13.82 32.69
N PRO A 125 -9.95 -14.99 33.35
CA PRO A 125 -9.08 -16.14 33.06
C PRO A 125 -9.15 -16.59 31.60
N GLU A 126 -10.31 -16.48 30.96
CA GLU A 126 -10.52 -16.83 29.55
C GLU A 126 -9.79 -15.86 28.61
N VAL A 127 -9.86 -14.56 28.90
CA VAL A 127 -9.12 -13.54 28.15
C VAL A 127 -7.63 -13.74 28.34
N GLU A 128 -7.18 -14.03 29.56
CA GLU A 128 -5.77 -14.29 29.85
C GLU A 128 -5.26 -15.53 29.10
N ALA A 129 -6.03 -16.62 29.09
CA ALA A 129 -5.71 -17.82 28.34
C ALA A 129 -5.59 -17.53 26.83
N HIS A 130 -6.51 -16.75 26.28
CA HIS A 130 -6.46 -16.35 24.88
C HIS A 130 -5.28 -15.42 24.59
N ALA A 131 -4.98 -14.47 25.49
CA ALA A 131 -3.83 -13.60 25.39
C ALA A 131 -2.52 -14.42 25.38
N ARG A 132 -2.40 -15.46 26.22
CA ARG A 132 -1.24 -16.37 26.21
C ARG A 132 -1.10 -17.11 24.87
N ALA A 133 -2.20 -17.54 24.26
CA ALA A 133 -2.18 -18.14 22.92
C ALA A 133 -1.70 -17.14 21.85
N LEU A 134 -2.14 -15.88 21.93
CA LEU A 134 -1.66 -14.81 21.05
C LEU A 134 -0.17 -14.51 21.26
N VAL A 135 0.31 -14.50 22.50
CA VAL A 135 1.75 -14.33 22.80
C VAL A 135 2.57 -15.45 22.18
N ALA A 136 2.11 -16.70 22.30
CA ALA A 136 2.78 -17.85 21.71
C ALA A 136 2.83 -17.73 20.18
N PHE A 137 1.71 -17.36 19.56
CA PHE A 137 1.65 -17.12 18.11
C PHE A 137 2.59 -15.99 17.66
N LEU A 138 2.50 -14.81 18.28
CA LEU A 138 3.34 -13.67 17.92
C LEU A 138 4.82 -13.98 18.14
N SER A 139 5.18 -14.69 19.21
CA SER A 139 6.56 -15.11 19.46
C SER A 139 7.06 -16.09 18.40
N ALA A 140 6.23 -17.06 18.00
CA ALA A 140 6.55 -17.98 16.92
C ALA A 140 6.69 -17.25 15.58
N ALA A 141 5.83 -16.25 15.31
CA ALA A 141 5.91 -15.44 14.11
C ALA A 141 7.21 -14.61 14.08
N VAL A 142 7.59 -13.99 15.20
CA VAL A 142 8.84 -13.23 15.34
C VAL A 142 10.07 -14.12 15.15
N GLN A 143 10.09 -15.30 15.77
CA GLN A 143 11.17 -16.29 15.59
C GLN A 143 11.24 -16.82 14.16
N GLY A 144 10.07 -17.11 13.58
CA GLY A 144 9.88 -17.60 12.22
C GLY A 144 10.30 -16.58 11.16
N LEU A 145 10.54 -15.31 11.50
CA LEU A 145 11.17 -14.39 10.56
C LEU A 145 12.56 -14.89 10.13
N GLY A 146 13.22 -15.75 10.92
CA GLY A 146 14.47 -16.42 10.55
C GLY A 146 14.31 -17.42 9.40
N ASP A 147 13.13 -18.05 9.26
CA ASP A 147 12.80 -19.12 8.31
C ASP A 147 11.38 -18.88 7.75
N LEU A 148 11.31 -18.12 6.66
CA LEU A 148 10.06 -17.63 6.10
C LEU A 148 9.19 -18.76 5.51
N ASP A 149 9.80 -19.86 5.06
CA ASP A 149 9.07 -20.99 4.47
C ASP A 149 8.30 -21.75 5.56
N SER A 150 8.96 -22.04 6.68
CA SER A 150 8.33 -22.62 7.88
C SER A 150 7.24 -21.72 8.46
N LEU A 151 7.49 -20.41 8.52
CA LEU A 151 6.50 -19.42 8.95
C LEU A 151 5.28 -19.41 8.02
N ALA A 152 5.49 -19.42 6.69
CA ALA A 152 4.41 -19.46 5.73
C ALA A 152 3.52 -20.70 5.90
N HIS A 153 4.09 -21.89 6.12
CA HIS A 153 3.32 -23.10 6.39
C HIS A 153 2.50 -23.00 7.68
N THR A 154 3.08 -22.46 8.75
CA THR A 154 2.39 -22.25 10.03
C THR A 154 1.22 -21.29 9.87
N LEU A 155 1.44 -20.15 9.21
CA LEU A 155 0.40 -19.15 8.92
C LEU A 155 -0.71 -19.72 8.04
N GLN A 156 -0.39 -20.55 7.04
CA GLN A 156 -1.40 -21.21 6.21
C GLN A 156 -2.27 -22.19 7.01
N SER A 157 -1.69 -22.93 7.96
CA SER A 157 -2.44 -23.82 8.84
C SER A 157 -3.36 -23.03 9.77
N LEU A 158 -2.85 -21.93 10.32
CA LEU A 158 -3.61 -21.02 11.17
C LEU A 158 -4.76 -20.35 10.40
N ALA A 159 -4.54 -19.97 9.15
CA ALA A 159 -5.56 -19.40 8.26
C ALA A 159 -6.74 -20.37 8.07
N LEU A 160 -6.46 -21.66 7.85
CA LEU A 160 -7.49 -22.69 7.75
C LEU A 160 -8.30 -22.85 9.05
N THR A 161 -7.65 -22.74 10.20
CA THR A 161 -8.35 -22.75 11.49
C THR A 161 -9.28 -21.55 11.64
N HIS A 162 -8.82 -20.34 11.29
CA HIS A 162 -9.65 -19.14 11.34
C HIS A 162 -10.82 -19.19 10.36
N GLU A 163 -10.62 -19.78 9.17
CA GLU A 163 -11.69 -20.04 8.22
C GLU A 163 -12.74 -21.01 8.78
N LYS A 164 -12.31 -22.13 9.39
CA LYS A 164 -13.22 -23.10 10.04
C LYS A 164 -14.03 -22.49 11.17
N LEU A 165 -13.48 -21.49 11.86
CA LEU A 165 -14.15 -20.74 12.93
C LEU A 165 -15.05 -19.61 12.41
N GLY A 166 -15.15 -19.43 11.09
CA GLY A 166 -16.00 -18.41 10.47
C GLY A 166 -15.46 -16.98 10.62
N VAL A 167 -14.17 -16.81 10.91
CA VAL A 167 -13.58 -15.47 11.07
C VAL A 167 -13.48 -14.78 9.71
N SER A 168 -14.19 -13.65 9.59
CA SER A 168 -14.18 -12.85 8.36
C SER A 168 -12.83 -12.16 8.12
N PRO A 169 -12.31 -12.12 6.87
CA PRO A 169 -11.08 -11.42 6.53
C PRO A 169 -11.04 -9.93 6.93
N LYS A 170 -12.21 -9.29 7.09
CA LYS A 170 -12.32 -7.88 7.48
C LYS A 170 -11.68 -7.58 8.84
N TYR A 171 -11.52 -8.59 9.70
CA TYR A 171 -10.98 -8.40 11.05
C TYR A 171 -9.43 -8.40 11.08
N PHE A 172 -8.74 -8.87 10.04
CA PHE A 172 -7.26 -8.88 10.04
C PHE A 172 -6.64 -7.47 10.00
N PRO A 173 -7.14 -6.49 9.22
CA PRO A 173 -6.68 -5.11 9.31
C PRO A 173 -6.91 -4.49 10.69
N VAL A 174 -8.10 -4.74 11.28
CA VAL A 174 -8.45 -4.26 12.63
C VAL A 174 -7.49 -4.82 13.68
N MET A 175 -7.16 -6.11 13.57
CA MET A 175 -6.18 -6.76 14.44
C MET A 175 -4.77 -6.15 14.31
N GLY A 176 -4.36 -5.80 13.09
CA GLY A 176 -3.07 -5.14 12.84
C GLY A 176 -2.97 -3.76 13.49
N GLU A 177 -4.01 -2.95 13.34
CA GLU A 177 -4.09 -1.64 13.97
C GLU A 177 -4.05 -1.76 15.51
N ALA A 178 -4.82 -2.71 16.06
CA ALA A 178 -4.84 -2.97 17.49
C ALA A 178 -3.48 -3.45 18.03
N LEU A 179 -2.75 -4.28 17.28
CA LEU A 179 -1.40 -4.74 17.62
C LEU A 179 -0.41 -3.58 17.66
N LEU A 180 -0.39 -2.73 16.63
CA LEU A 180 0.52 -1.58 16.56
C LEU A 180 0.26 -0.60 17.71
N TRP A 181 -1.01 -0.34 18.00
CA TRP A 181 -1.39 0.50 19.14
C TRP A 181 -0.92 -0.11 20.47
N ALA A 182 -1.12 -1.42 20.69
CA ALA A 182 -0.70 -2.07 21.93
C ALA A 182 0.83 -2.09 22.10
N LEU A 183 1.58 -2.27 21.01
CA LEU A 183 3.04 -2.14 21.00
C LEU A 183 3.48 -0.72 21.36
N GLU A 184 2.82 0.30 20.80
CA GLU A 184 3.09 1.70 21.15
C GLU A 184 2.85 1.99 22.63
N GLN A 185 1.74 1.52 23.20
CA GLN A 185 1.44 1.74 24.62
C GLN A 185 2.47 1.09 25.55
N THR A 186 3.04 -0.04 25.13
CA THR A 186 3.98 -0.83 25.95
C THR A 186 5.45 -0.43 25.76
N LEU A 187 5.82 0.04 24.57
CA LEU A 187 7.19 0.41 24.20
C LEU A 187 7.44 1.94 24.19
N GLY A 188 6.38 2.74 24.02
CA GLY A 188 6.41 4.20 23.98
C GLY A 188 7.01 4.86 25.22
N PRO A 189 6.61 4.47 26.45
CA PRO A 189 7.20 5.02 27.68
C PRO A 189 8.72 4.82 27.80
N ARG A 190 9.30 3.88 27.04
CA ARG A 190 10.74 3.57 27.04
C ARG A 190 11.51 4.24 25.90
N ARG A 191 10.88 5.09 25.09
CA ARG A 191 11.40 5.61 23.80
C ARG A 191 11.87 4.50 22.83
N ALA A 192 11.41 3.27 23.06
CA ALA A 192 11.73 2.11 22.22
C ALA A 192 10.79 2.02 21.01
N TRP A 193 9.68 2.75 21.03
CA TRP A 193 8.78 2.93 19.90
C TRP A 193 9.20 4.16 19.09
N ASN A 194 9.75 3.94 17.91
CA ASN A 194 10.10 4.97 16.93
C ASN A 194 9.58 4.57 15.54
N HIS A 195 9.74 5.45 14.54
CA HIS A 195 9.20 5.21 13.20
C HIS A 195 9.81 3.98 12.51
N TYR A 196 11.10 3.69 12.72
CA TYR A 196 11.74 2.48 12.18
C TYR A 196 11.14 1.20 12.79
N VAL A 197 10.87 1.21 14.09
CA VAL A 197 10.23 0.08 14.79
C VAL A 197 8.79 -0.09 14.32
N ARG A 198 8.03 1.00 14.21
CA ARG A 198 6.65 0.98 13.72
C ARG A 198 6.57 0.43 12.31
N ASP A 199 7.41 0.90 11.40
CA ASP A 199 7.49 0.43 10.01
C ASP A 199 7.87 -1.06 9.92
N ALA A 200 8.83 -1.52 10.73
CA ALA A 200 9.21 -2.93 10.79
C ALA A 200 8.05 -3.85 11.24
N TRP A 201 7.25 -3.40 12.23
CA TRP A 201 6.06 -4.12 12.68
C TRP A 201 4.91 -4.08 11.67
N ILE A 202 4.70 -2.95 10.98
CA ILE A 202 3.74 -2.85 9.86
C ILE A 202 4.09 -3.88 8.79
N LYS A 203 5.34 -3.90 8.31
CA LYS A 203 5.81 -4.83 7.30
C LYS A 203 5.61 -6.29 7.70
N THR A 204 5.93 -6.61 8.95
CA THR A 204 5.74 -7.96 9.50
C THR A 204 4.27 -8.36 9.53
N TRP A 205 3.40 -7.47 10.01
CA TRP A 205 1.96 -7.71 10.05
C TRP A 205 1.36 -7.83 8.65
N SER A 206 1.78 -7.01 7.68
CA SER A 206 1.29 -7.10 6.30
C SER A 206 1.55 -8.46 5.67
N VAL A 207 2.70 -9.08 5.94
CA VAL A 207 3.00 -10.44 5.47
C VAL A 207 2.08 -11.47 6.15
N ILE A 208 1.94 -11.39 7.48
CA ILE A 208 1.04 -12.28 8.24
C ILE A 208 -0.38 -12.17 7.69
N GLN A 209 -0.90 -10.95 7.57
CA GLN A 209 -2.22 -10.66 7.03
C GLN A 209 -2.36 -11.20 5.60
N LEU A 210 -1.39 -10.97 4.72
CA LEU A 210 -1.43 -11.44 3.34
C LEU A 210 -1.53 -12.96 3.26
N VAL A 211 -0.71 -13.70 4.02
CA VAL A 211 -0.76 -15.17 4.02
C VAL A 211 -2.07 -15.68 4.62
N MET A 212 -2.55 -15.06 5.69
CA MET A 212 -3.82 -15.39 6.34
C MET A 212 -5.03 -15.11 5.43
N GLN A 213 -4.98 -14.04 4.63
CA GLN A 213 -6.05 -13.63 3.71
C GLN A 213 -6.01 -14.37 2.37
N ASN A 214 -4.82 -14.70 1.83
CA ASN A 214 -4.67 -15.28 0.49
C ASN A 214 -5.30 -16.66 0.32
N LYS A 215 -5.54 -17.42 1.40
CA LYS A 215 -6.37 -18.64 1.35
C LYS A 215 -7.87 -18.37 1.36
N ILE A 216 -8.32 -17.24 1.89
CA ILE A 216 -9.74 -16.89 1.97
C ILE A 216 -10.21 -16.19 0.68
N THR A 217 -9.35 -15.39 0.05
CA THR A 217 -9.67 -14.67 -1.20
C THR A 217 -9.57 -15.55 -2.46
N THR A 218 -8.89 -16.70 -2.42
CA THR A 218 -8.82 -17.64 -3.56
C THR A 218 -10.11 -18.43 -3.80
N ARG A 219 -11.07 -18.41 -2.87
CA ARG A 219 -12.42 -19.00 -3.08
C ARG A 219 -13.54 -17.95 -3.17
N ALA A 220 -13.37 -16.76 -2.58
CA ALA A 220 -14.36 -15.68 -2.67
C ALA A 220 -14.34 -14.92 -4.02
N LYS A 221 -13.23 -14.94 -4.78
CA LYS A 221 -13.17 -14.37 -6.14
C LYS A 221 -13.86 -15.21 -7.22
N ALA A 222 -14.42 -16.36 -6.84
CA ALA A 222 -15.19 -17.26 -7.73
C ALA A 222 -16.71 -17.15 -7.53
N ALA A 223 -17.21 -16.24 -6.67
CA ALA A 223 -18.63 -16.17 -6.30
C ALA A 223 -19.25 -14.76 -6.45
N SER A 224 -18.74 -13.94 -7.36
CA SER A 224 -19.46 -12.76 -7.84
C SER A 224 -19.64 -12.85 -9.35
N THR A 225 -20.89 -12.96 -9.81
CA THR A 225 -21.28 -12.99 -11.22
C THR A 225 -20.70 -11.78 -11.96
N PRO A 226 -20.14 -11.94 -13.17
CA PRO A 226 -19.46 -10.86 -13.86
C PRO A 226 -20.48 -9.94 -14.54
N ALA A 227 -20.38 -8.63 -14.29
CA ALA A 227 -20.67 -7.67 -15.34
C ALA A 227 -19.76 -8.00 -16.54
N PRO A 228 -20.20 -7.78 -17.80
CA PRO A 228 -19.39 -8.14 -18.96
C PRO A 228 -18.06 -7.39 -18.90
N LYS A 229 -17.00 -8.08 -18.49
CA LYS A 229 -15.66 -7.51 -18.36
C LYS A 229 -15.22 -7.01 -19.72
N LEU A 230 -14.81 -5.75 -19.80
CA LEU A 230 -14.16 -5.21 -20.98
C LEU A 230 -13.00 -6.15 -21.37
N THR A 231 -12.97 -6.56 -22.64
CA THR A 231 -11.87 -7.40 -23.13
C THR A 231 -10.57 -6.60 -23.10
N PRO A 232 -9.39 -7.25 -22.98
CA PRO A 232 -8.11 -6.53 -23.04
C PRO A 232 -7.96 -5.67 -24.29
N GLY A 233 -8.51 -6.12 -25.44
CA GLY A 233 -8.56 -5.33 -26.67
C GLY A 233 -9.40 -4.06 -26.53
N LYS A 234 -10.58 -4.15 -25.89
CA LYS A 234 -11.44 -2.99 -25.66
C LYS A 234 -10.85 -2.01 -24.64
N ILE A 235 -10.20 -2.51 -23.59
CA ILE A 235 -9.49 -1.67 -22.61
C ILE A 235 -8.40 -0.84 -23.32
N ARG A 236 -7.54 -1.50 -24.12
CA ARG A 236 -6.50 -0.79 -24.89
C ARG A 236 -7.09 0.28 -25.81
N GLN A 237 -8.11 -0.07 -26.58
CA GLN A 237 -8.79 0.85 -27.49
C GLN A 237 -9.30 2.09 -26.74
N LEU A 238 -10.06 1.90 -25.66
CA LEU A 238 -10.66 2.99 -24.90
C LEU A 238 -9.60 3.90 -24.26
N VAL A 239 -8.52 3.32 -23.74
CA VAL A 239 -7.41 4.09 -23.15
C VAL A 239 -6.69 4.92 -24.22
N GLN A 240 -6.40 4.34 -25.39
CA GLN A 240 -5.72 5.05 -26.48
C GLN A 240 -6.59 6.16 -27.09
N GLU A 241 -7.86 5.88 -27.37
CA GLU A 241 -8.80 6.86 -27.95
C GLU A 241 -9.04 8.03 -26.98
N SER A 242 -9.25 7.74 -25.70
CA SER A 242 -9.46 8.79 -24.69
C SER A 242 -8.18 9.58 -24.40
N TRP A 243 -7.01 8.95 -24.42
CA TRP A 243 -5.74 9.65 -24.27
C TRP A 243 -5.47 10.62 -25.44
N ALA A 244 -5.86 10.27 -26.66
CA ALA A 244 -5.72 11.15 -27.84
C ALA A 244 -6.47 12.51 -27.68
N LEU A 245 -7.46 12.56 -26.79
CA LEU A 245 -8.13 13.82 -26.42
C LEU A 245 -7.38 14.57 -25.32
N ALA A 246 -6.82 13.84 -24.36
CA ALA A 246 -6.03 14.39 -23.26
C ALA A 246 -4.68 14.97 -23.72
N GLU A 247 -4.03 14.35 -24.71
CA GLU A 247 -2.72 14.79 -25.21
C GLU A 247 -2.74 16.10 -25.98
N LYS A 248 -3.93 16.63 -26.31
CA LYS A 248 -4.08 17.95 -26.93
C LYS A 248 -3.63 19.09 -26.00
N ASP A 249 -3.59 18.86 -24.69
CA ASP A 249 -3.14 19.82 -23.68
C ASP A 249 -2.34 19.10 -22.58
N LEU A 250 -1.14 18.62 -22.92
CA LEU A 250 -0.30 17.88 -21.96
C LEU A 250 0.15 18.74 -20.78
N GLU A 251 0.45 20.01 -21.01
CA GLU A 251 0.95 20.91 -19.97
C GLU A 251 -0.18 21.30 -19.00
N GLY A 252 -1.33 21.76 -19.50
CA GLY A 252 -2.46 22.12 -18.65
C GLY A 252 -3.03 20.94 -17.87
N ASN A 253 -3.15 19.77 -18.51
CA ASN A 253 -3.57 18.54 -17.80
C ASN A 253 -2.50 18.09 -16.80
N GLY A 254 -1.22 18.22 -17.15
CA GLY A 254 -0.10 17.96 -16.26
C GLY A 254 -0.14 18.82 -14.99
N VAL A 255 -0.33 20.13 -15.13
CA VAL A 255 -0.42 21.06 -14.00
C VAL A 255 -1.58 20.65 -13.08
N LYS A 256 -2.77 20.40 -13.64
CA LYS A 256 -3.94 19.92 -12.87
C LYS A 256 -3.66 18.62 -12.10
N PHE A 257 -2.95 17.69 -12.72
CA PHE A 257 -2.55 16.43 -12.09
C PHE A 257 -1.64 16.66 -10.88
N PHE A 258 -0.61 17.49 -10.99
CA PHE A 258 0.27 17.80 -9.85
C PHE A 258 -0.44 18.60 -8.76
N LEU A 259 -1.26 19.59 -9.11
CA LEU A 259 -2.08 20.31 -8.14
C LEU A 259 -3.00 19.37 -7.38
N ARG A 260 -3.56 18.35 -8.05
CA ARG A 260 -4.36 17.31 -7.39
C ARG A 260 -3.52 16.46 -6.45
N ILE A 261 -2.30 16.06 -6.83
CA ILE A 261 -1.36 15.37 -5.92
C ILE A 261 -1.09 16.23 -4.67
N PHE A 262 -0.77 17.53 -4.84
CA PHE A 262 -0.49 18.42 -3.71
C PHE A 262 -1.72 18.71 -2.84
N THR A 263 -2.92 18.60 -3.41
CA THR A 263 -4.17 18.67 -2.65
C THR A 263 -4.37 17.42 -1.78
N ILE A 264 -4.07 16.23 -2.31
CA ILE A 264 -4.22 14.96 -1.59
C ILE A 264 -3.10 14.78 -0.56
N ALA A 265 -1.86 15.12 -0.92
CA ALA A 265 -0.67 14.98 -0.10
C ALA A 265 0.22 16.24 -0.18
N PRO A 266 -0.10 17.29 0.60
CA PRO A 266 0.60 18.58 0.55
C PRO A 266 2.09 18.49 0.81
N SER A 267 2.51 17.53 1.65
CA SER A 267 3.92 17.29 1.97
C SER A 267 4.78 16.92 0.74
N THR A 268 4.17 16.40 -0.32
CA THR A 268 4.91 16.06 -1.56
C THR A 268 5.43 17.28 -2.30
N LEU A 269 4.89 18.48 -2.06
CA LEU A 269 5.36 19.72 -2.68
C LEU A 269 6.82 20.02 -2.32
N GLU A 270 7.25 19.65 -1.11
CA GLU A 270 8.62 19.86 -0.62
C GLU A 270 9.71 19.18 -1.46
N LEU A 271 9.32 18.21 -2.29
CA LEU A 271 10.21 17.45 -3.15
C LEU A 271 10.57 18.18 -4.45
N PHE A 272 9.87 19.27 -4.76
CA PHE A 272 9.99 19.95 -6.04
C PHE A 272 10.72 21.28 -5.89
N SER A 273 11.59 21.59 -6.84
CA SER A 273 12.36 22.85 -6.86
C SER A 273 11.48 24.09 -7.01
N PHE A 274 10.22 23.91 -7.45
CA PHE A 274 9.24 24.97 -7.62
C PHE A 274 8.31 25.16 -6.41
N LYS A 275 8.61 24.54 -5.27
CA LYS A 275 7.78 24.61 -4.06
C LYS A 275 7.48 26.02 -3.56
N ASP A 276 8.41 26.95 -3.77
CA ASP A 276 8.31 28.35 -3.34
C ASP A 276 7.68 29.26 -4.40
N ALA A 277 7.12 28.70 -5.48
CA ALA A 277 6.45 29.49 -6.51
C ALA A 277 5.25 30.24 -5.92
N LYS A 278 5.17 31.55 -6.19
CA LYS A 278 4.06 32.40 -5.71
C LYS A 278 2.69 31.95 -6.22
N ASP A 279 2.67 31.39 -7.43
CA ASP A 279 1.48 30.83 -8.06
C ASP A 279 1.91 29.52 -8.74
N LEU A 280 1.66 28.39 -8.06
CA LEU A 280 2.02 27.06 -8.55
C LEU A 280 1.32 26.73 -9.87
N GLU A 281 0.05 27.11 -10.03
CA GLU A 281 -0.72 26.82 -11.23
C GLU A 281 -0.12 27.52 -12.47
N LYS A 282 0.45 28.71 -12.28
CA LYS A 282 1.11 29.47 -13.35
C LYS A 282 2.63 29.30 -13.39
N SER A 283 3.20 28.39 -12.61
CA SER A 283 4.65 28.17 -12.58
C SER A 283 5.13 27.55 -13.90
N PRO A 284 6.05 28.21 -14.64
CA PRO A 284 6.63 27.62 -15.85
C PRO A 284 7.46 26.36 -15.53
N GLU A 285 8.06 26.28 -14.34
CA GLU A 285 8.80 25.11 -13.89
C GLU A 285 7.87 23.91 -13.66
N LEU A 286 6.72 24.12 -13.01
CA LEU A 286 5.71 23.07 -12.85
C LEU A 286 5.17 22.64 -14.22
N ALA A 287 4.81 23.59 -15.09
CA ALA A 287 4.28 23.29 -16.42
C ALA A 287 5.27 22.44 -17.24
N ALA A 288 6.55 22.79 -17.26
CA ALA A 288 7.59 22.04 -17.96
C ALA A 288 7.80 20.63 -17.37
N HIS A 289 7.83 20.51 -16.04
CA HIS A 289 7.93 19.21 -15.37
C HIS A 289 6.71 18.34 -15.67
N ALA A 290 5.52 18.90 -15.55
CA ALA A 290 4.26 18.21 -15.75
C ALA A 290 4.06 17.76 -17.20
N GLY A 291 4.42 18.60 -18.17
CA GLY A 291 4.43 18.24 -19.59
C GLY A 291 5.36 17.07 -19.89
N THR A 292 6.50 16.97 -19.20
CA THR A 292 7.43 15.82 -19.34
C THR A 292 6.80 14.53 -18.82
N VAL A 293 6.14 14.58 -17.67
CA VAL A 293 5.43 13.43 -17.08
C VAL A 293 4.30 12.97 -18.00
N MET A 294 3.43 13.89 -18.43
CA MET A 294 2.29 13.55 -19.30
C MET A 294 2.75 12.99 -20.65
N ARG A 295 3.81 13.52 -21.24
CA ARG A 295 4.40 12.94 -22.46
C ARG A 295 4.86 11.50 -22.26
N THR A 296 5.38 11.18 -21.09
CA THR A 296 5.82 9.82 -20.79
C THR A 296 4.64 8.87 -20.55
N VAL A 297 3.57 9.34 -19.91
CA VAL A 297 2.31 8.60 -19.82
C VAL A 297 1.77 8.33 -21.22
N GLY A 298 1.79 9.31 -22.12
CA GLY A 298 1.36 9.14 -23.51
C GLY A 298 2.19 8.12 -24.28
N GLN A 299 3.51 8.11 -24.09
CA GLN A 299 4.36 7.05 -24.64
C GLN A 299 3.94 5.67 -24.11
N ALA A 300 3.69 5.53 -22.80
CA ALA A 300 3.22 4.29 -22.21
C ALA A 300 1.85 3.83 -22.75
N VAL A 301 0.92 4.76 -22.98
CA VAL A 301 -0.39 4.49 -23.59
C VAL A 301 -0.23 4.04 -25.05
N ALA A 302 0.62 4.71 -25.83
CA ALA A 302 0.89 4.34 -27.21
C ALA A 302 1.48 2.94 -27.33
N GLY A 303 2.41 2.57 -26.44
CA GLY A 303 3.04 1.25 -26.43
C GLY A 303 2.23 0.15 -25.72
N LEU A 304 0.97 0.37 -25.35
CA LEU A 304 0.08 -0.73 -24.92
C LEU A 304 -0.09 -1.80 -26.01
N SER A 305 0.20 -1.45 -27.27
CA SER A 305 0.23 -2.36 -28.41
C SER A 305 1.58 -3.05 -28.62
N ASP A 306 2.67 -2.51 -28.07
CA ASP A 306 4.04 -3.01 -28.20
C ASP A 306 4.85 -2.69 -26.94
N VAL A 307 4.79 -3.60 -25.97
CA VAL A 307 5.39 -3.44 -24.65
C VAL A 307 6.92 -3.46 -24.69
N GLU A 308 7.54 -4.03 -25.73
CA GLU A 308 9.01 -4.09 -25.84
C GLU A 308 9.60 -2.71 -26.13
N THR A 309 8.92 -1.91 -26.97
CA THR A 309 9.33 -0.53 -27.29
C THR A 309 9.21 0.45 -26.12
N LEU A 310 8.40 0.11 -25.10
CA LEU A 310 8.26 0.90 -23.88
C LEU A 310 9.42 0.77 -22.90
N ILE A 311 10.23 -0.28 -23.03
CA ILE A 311 11.33 -0.57 -22.09
C ILE A 311 12.31 0.59 -21.99
N PRO A 312 12.87 1.13 -23.10
CA PRO A 312 13.89 2.16 -23.02
C PRO A 312 13.34 3.50 -22.53
N VAL A 313 12.08 3.82 -22.88
CA VAL A 313 11.39 5.03 -22.44
C VAL A 313 11.23 5.06 -20.93
N LEU A 314 10.68 3.98 -20.37
CA LEU A 314 10.45 3.86 -18.92
C LEU A 314 11.77 3.78 -18.14
N GLN A 315 12.81 3.17 -18.71
CA GLN A 315 14.17 3.17 -18.14
C GLN A 315 14.79 4.58 -18.12
N LYS A 316 14.63 5.35 -19.19
CA LYS A 316 15.13 6.74 -19.29
C LYS A 316 14.41 7.66 -18.31
N LEU A 317 13.08 7.52 -18.17
CA LEU A 317 12.29 8.27 -17.19
C LEU A 317 12.73 7.94 -15.76
N GLY A 318 12.88 6.66 -15.44
CA GLY A 318 13.40 6.21 -14.14
C GLY A 318 14.79 6.79 -13.86
N GLY A 319 15.70 6.75 -14.84
CA GLY A 319 17.06 7.28 -14.69
C GLY A 319 17.14 8.80 -14.48
N ALA A 320 16.19 9.58 -15.04
CA ALA A 320 16.14 11.03 -14.85
C ALA A 320 15.74 11.42 -13.40
N HIS A 321 14.88 10.65 -12.74
CA HIS A 321 14.48 10.89 -11.35
C HIS A 321 15.60 10.57 -10.34
N ALA A 322 16.54 9.70 -10.69
CA ALA A 322 17.70 9.35 -9.86
C ALA A 322 18.63 10.54 -9.56
N LYS A 323 18.65 11.57 -10.42
CA LYS A 323 19.51 12.74 -10.25
C LYS A 323 19.02 13.72 -9.19
N TYR A 324 17.77 13.61 -8.74
CA TYR A 324 17.13 14.59 -7.86
C TYR A 324 17.07 14.19 -6.39
N GLY A 325 17.70 13.07 -5.99
CA GLY A 325 18.06 12.81 -4.59
C GLY A 325 16.90 12.74 -3.58
N VAL A 326 15.72 12.28 -3.99
CA VAL A 326 14.57 12.12 -3.09
C VAL A 326 14.86 11.04 -2.05
N GLN A 327 15.14 11.46 -0.82
CA GLN A 327 15.34 10.57 0.33
C GLN A 327 13.99 10.24 0.98
N PRO A 328 13.81 9.02 1.54
CA PRO A 328 12.63 8.66 2.33
C PRO A 328 12.33 9.62 3.50
N GLU A 329 13.34 10.37 3.96
CA GLU A 329 13.30 11.32 5.07
C GLU A 329 12.56 12.63 4.75
N HIS A 330 12.31 12.93 3.47
CA HIS A 330 11.64 14.17 3.02
C HIS A 330 10.11 14.07 2.97
N PHE A 331 9.54 12.97 3.46
CA PHE A 331 8.10 12.77 3.54
C PHE A 331 7.65 12.85 5.01
N PRO A 332 7.07 13.98 5.46
CA PRO A 332 6.17 13.95 6.59
C PRO A 332 4.95 13.09 6.19
N ILE A 333 4.81 11.98 6.91
CA ILE A 333 3.67 11.07 6.87
C ILE A 333 2.43 11.92 7.21
N VAL A 334 1.50 12.04 6.27
CA VAL A 334 0.14 12.57 6.52
C VAL A 334 -0.78 11.41 6.86
#